data_AF-A0AAE0WHA5-F1
#
_entry.id   AF-A0AAE0WHA5-F1
#
_cell.length_a   1.000
_cell.length_b   1.000
_cell.length_c   1.000
_cell.angle_alpha   90.00
_cell.angle_beta   90.00
_cell.angle_gamma   90.00
#
_symmetry.space_group_name_H-M   'P 1'
#
loop_
_entity.id
_entity.type
_entity.pdbx_description
1 polymer ?
#
loop_
_entity_poly.entity_id
_entity_poly.type
_entity_poly.pdbx_seq_one_letter_code
_entity_poly.pdbx_strand_id
1 'polypeptide(L)'
;MTALMLTIGVELEFLIVCPYELLDEDECEYDGILPIQGIVYEKLRDAGVRASFEGYANPSSVKTKDDAYGCWQIDIDDSLKLSDVERKAVPQGWASYGMELSSRTFSLKDDDWQGEINTVLECLQSLQQIDCRVLTNESTGLHVHAGFGDEKTPLRTAKNVCSLVTAFSHCLDELHHIS
;
A
#
# COMPACT_ATOMS: atom_id res chain seq x y z
N MET A 1 -21.91 9.14 26.82
CA MET A 1 -20.53 8.88 26.35
C MET A 1 -20.56 8.99 24.85
N THR A 2 -19.84 9.93 24.26
CA THR A 2 -19.60 9.98 22.81
C THR A 2 -18.81 8.74 22.43
N ALA A 3 -19.27 8.00 21.42
CA ALA A 3 -18.54 6.85 20.92
C ALA A 3 -17.19 7.33 20.37
N LEU A 4 -16.11 6.63 20.73
CA LEU A 4 -14.80 6.94 20.19
C LEU A 4 -14.82 6.63 18.67
N MET A 5 -14.62 7.65 17.83
CA MET A 5 -14.42 7.49 16.38
C MET A 5 -12.98 7.05 16.11
N LEU A 6 -12.74 5.75 16.20
CA LEU A 6 -11.45 5.13 15.89
C LEU A 6 -11.29 5.08 14.36
N THR A 7 -10.15 5.57 13.89
CA THR A 7 -9.77 5.50 12.47
C THR A 7 -8.57 4.59 12.28
N ILE A 8 -8.47 4.01 11.09
CA ILE A 8 -7.31 3.21 10.69
C ILE A 8 -6.77 3.66 9.33
N GLY A 9 -5.46 3.49 9.14
CA GLY A 9 -4.79 3.57 7.84
C GLY A 9 -3.85 2.37 7.72
N VAL A 10 -3.62 1.92 6.49
CA VAL A 10 -2.76 0.78 6.20
C VAL A 10 -1.76 1.17 5.12
N GLU A 11 -0.48 0.85 5.35
CA GLU A 11 0.58 1.01 4.37
C GLU A 11 1.10 -0.39 4.00
N LEU A 12 1.22 -0.66 2.71
CA LEU A 12 1.76 -1.90 2.17
C LEU A 12 3.07 -1.57 1.44
N GLU A 13 4.18 -2.06 1.95
CA GLU A 13 5.48 -1.95 1.30
C GLU A 13 5.81 -3.30 0.65
N PHE A 14 6.11 -3.32 -0.64
CA PHE A 14 6.40 -4.55 -1.37
C PHE A 14 7.28 -4.31 -2.58
N LEU A 15 7.83 -5.39 -3.11
CA LEU A 15 8.65 -5.36 -4.33
C LEU A 15 7.82 -5.86 -5.52
N ILE A 16 7.92 -5.19 -6.65
CA ILE A 16 7.44 -5.71 -7.94
C ILE A 16 8.63 -6.06 -8.81
N VAL A 17 8.61 -7.26 -9.39
CA VAL A 17 9.52 -7.64 -10.48
C VAL A 17 8.72 -7.84 -11.76
N CYS A 18 9.14 -7.25 -12.87
CA CYS A 18 8.40 -7.29 -14.13
C CYS A 18 9.32 -7.19 -15.37
N PRO A 19 8.90 -7.66 -16.55
CA PRO A 19 9.64 -7.50 -17.81
C PRO A 19 9.85 -6.02 -18.20
N TYR A 20 11.01 -5.69 -18.78
CA TYR A 20 11.27 -4.34 -19.31
C TYR A 20 10.29 -3.90 -20.39
N GLU A 21 9.71 -4.86 -21.11
CA GLU A 21 8.74 -4.62 -22.18
C GLU A 21 7.46 -3.94 -21.67
N LEU A 22 7.14 -4.07 -20.38
CA LEU A 22 5.99 -3.40 -19.75
C LEU A 22 6.33 -2.00 -19.22
N LEU A 23 7.60 -1.59 -19.34
CA LEU A 23 8.14 -0.37 -18.76
C LEU A 23 8.53 0.63 -19.84
N ASP A 24 7.92 0.52 -21.01
CA ASP A 24 8.13 1.49 -22.09
C ASP A 24 7.56 2.84 -21.66
N GLU A 25 8.46 3.81 -21.43
CA GLU A 25 8.11 5.16 -21.02
C GLU A 25 7.28 5.88 -22.09
N ASP A 26 7.44 5.51 -23.37
CA ASP A 26 6.67 6.09 -24.48
C ASP A 26 5.19 5.64 -24.45
N GLU A 27 4.87 4.55 -23.75
CA GLU A 27 3.49 4.05 -23.57
C GLU A 27 2.85 4.52 -22.25
N CYS A 28 3.60 5.17 -21.36
CA CYS A 28 3.05 5.71 -20.12
C CYS A 28 2.24 6.98 -20.41
N GLU A 29 0.91 6.91 -20.24
CA GLU A 29 0.02 8.07 -20.43
C GLU A 29 0.21 9.19 -19.39
N TYR A 30 1.09 8.99 -18.40
CA TYR A 30 1.23 9.86 -17.25
C TYR A 30 2.62 10.49 -17.15
N ASP A 31 2.69 11.80 -17.40
CA ASP A 31 3.92 12.59 -17.27
C ASP A 31 4.50 12.53 -15.85
N GLY A 32 5.78 12.20 -15.73
CA GLY A 32 6.55 12.30 -14.49
C GLY A 32 6.42 11.12 -13.53
N ILE A 33 5.92 9.98 -14.00
CA ILE A 33 5.74 8.76 -13.20
C ILE A 33 6.42 7.57 -13.87
N LEU A 34 6.91 6.63 -13.06
CA LEU A 34 7.35 5.35 -13.57
C LEU A 34 6.16 4.54 -14.14
N PRO A 35 6.32 3.86 -15.29
CA PRO A 35 5.28 3.04 -15.91
C PRO A 35 4.63 2.03 -14.95
N ILE A 36 5.41 1.47 -14.02
CA ILE A 36 4.89 0.49 -13.06
C ILE A 36 3.86 1.08 -12.07
N GLN A 37 4.02 2.33 -11.64
CA GLN A 37 3.01 3.00 -10.81
C GLN A 37 1.74 3.24 -11.62
N GLY A 38 1.87 3.59 -12.90
CA GLY A 38 0.76 3.69 -13.85
C GLY A 38 -0.02 2.38 -13.95
N ILE A 39 0.66 1.26 -14.15
CA ILE A 39 0.03 -0.07 -14.18
C ILE A 39 -0.77 -0.35 -12.90
N VAL A 40 -0.19 -0.07 -11.73
CA VAL A 40 -0.85 -0.29 -10.44
C VAL A 40 -2.06 0.64 -10.29
N TYR A 41 -1.92 1.91 -10.66
CA TYR A 41 -2.99 2.89 -10.67
C TYR A 41 -4.17 2.44 -11.53
N GLU A 42 -3.90 2.00 -12.76
CA GLU A 42 -4.93 1.51 -13.69
C GLU A 42 -5.69 0.32 -13.08
N LYS A 43 -4.97 -0.64 -12.48
CA LYS A 43 -5.59 -1.80 -11.82
C LYS A 43 -6.49 -1.39 -10.66
N LEU A 44 -6.04 -0.48 -9.81
CA LEU A 44 -6.84 0.03 -8.69
C LEU A 44 -8.08 0.79 -9.20
N ARG A 45 -7.90 1.66 -10.19
CA ARG A 45 -8.97 2.45 -10.81
C ARG A 45 -10.03 1.53 -11.44
N ASP A 46 -9.62 0.52 -12.18
CA ASP A 46 -10.52 -0.44 -12.84
C ASP A 46 -11.31 -1.28 -11.82
N ALA A 47 -10.74 -1.51 -10.64
CA ALA A 47 -11.43 -2.14 -9.50
C ALA A 47 -12.31 -1.16 -8.70
N GLY A 48 -12.39 0.11 -9.10
CA GLY A 48 -13.17 1.14 -8.41
C GLY A 48 -12.51 1.69 -7.15
N VAL A 49 -11.23 1.39 -6.91
CA VAL A 49 -10.44 1.93 -5.81
C VAL A 49 -9.86 3.29 -6.22
N ARG A 50 -10.18 4.33 -5.45
CA ARG A 50 -9.61 5.66 -5.67
C ARG A 50 -8.13 5.62 -5.27
N ALA A 51 -7.26 5.99 -6.20
CA ALA A 51 -5.83 6.11 -5.97
C ALA A 51 -5.26 7.42 -6.55
N SER A 52 -4.05 7.79 -6.12
CA SER A 52 -3.21 8.86 -6.66
C SER A 52 -1.73 8.56 -6.43
N PHE A 53 -0.85 9.37 -7.00
CA PHE A 53 0.61 9.30 -6.85
C PHE A 53 1.15 10.73 -6.68
N GLU A 54 2.28 10.89 -6.00
CA GLU A 54 2.94 12.20 -5.91
C GLU A 54 3.31 12.75 -7.29
N GLY A 55 3.00 14.03 -7.55
CA GLY A 55 3.30 14.72 -8.82
C GLY A 55 2.08 15.02 -9.69
N TYR A 56 1.00 14.24 -9.60
CA TYR A 56 -0.22 14.44 -10.40
C TYR A 56 -1.38 14.81 -9.47
N ALA A 57 -1.29 16.03 -8.92
CA ALA A 57 -2.50 16.67 -8.46
C ALA A 57 -3.40 16.82 -9.69
N ASN A 58 -4.56 16.19 -9.69
CA ASN A 58 -5.62 16.53 -10.63
C ASN A 58 -5.73 18.07 -10.61
N PRO A 59 -5.50 18.78 -11.74
CA PRO A 59 -5.37 20.25 -11.74
C PRO A 59 -6.63 20.98 -11.27
N SER A 60 -7.70 20.23 -11.01
CA SER A 60 -9.00 20.70 -10.51
C SER A 60 -9.15 20.68 -8.99
N SER A 61 -8.29 19.96 -8.24
CA SER A 61 -8.46 19.79 -6.79
C SER A 61 -7.35 20.53 -6.02
N VAL A 62 -7.71 21.68 -5.47
CA VAL A 62 -6.99 22.27 -4.33
C VAL A 62 -6.96 21.18 -3.26
N LYS A 63 -5.78 20.59 -2.97
CA LYS A 63 -5.62 19.63 -1.87
C LYS A 63 -6.05 20.33 -0.58
N THR A 64 -7.29 20.11 -0.14
CA THR A 64 -7.63 20.37 1.25
C THR A 64 -6.94 19.29 2.09
N LYS A 65 -6.69 19.55 3.38
CA LYS A 65 -6.16 18.51 4.27
C LYS A 65 -7.05 17.25 4.26
N ASP A 66 -8.34 17.43 4.01
CA ASP A 66 -9.33 16.36 3.94
C ASP A 66 -9.17 15.51 2.66
N ASP A 67 -8.63 16.07 1.58
CA ASP A 67 -8.36 15.34 0.33
C ASP A 67 -7.08 14.51 0.37
N ALA A 68 -6.10 14.89 1.22
CA ALA A 68 -4.79 14.24 1.27
C ALA A 68 -4.86 12.77 1.73
N TYR A 69 -5.90 12.39 2.47
CA TYR A 69 -6.12 11.02 2.96
C TYR A 69 -7.43 10.42 2.46
N GLY A 70 -7.97 10.94 1.34
CA GLY A 70 -9.25 10.50 0.76
C GLY A 70 -9.15 9.38 -0.29
N CYS A 71 -7.93 8.96 -0.63
CA CYS A 71 -7.64 7.89 -1.59
C CYS A 71 -6.31 7.20 -1.26
N TRP A 72 -6.07 6.05 -1.88
CA TRP A 72 -4.79 5.36 -1.80
C TRP A 72 -3.69 6.20 -2.47
N GLN A 73 -2.50 6.26 -1.87
CA GLN A 73 -1.29 6.83 -2.45
C GLN A 73 -0.41 5.71 -2.98
N ILE A 74 0.19 5.92 -4.15
CA ILE A 74 1.08 4.98 -4.83
C ILE A 74 2.44 5.65 -4.94
N ASP A 75 3.39 5.21 -4.12
CA ASP A 75 4.71 5.80 -4.04
C ASP A 75 5.80 4.77 -4.33
N ILE A 76 6.96 5.27 -4.76
CA ILE A 76 8.17 4.46 -4.91
C ILE A 76 8.96 4.57 -3.62
N ASP A 77 9.36 3.42 -3.08
CA ASP A 77 10.24 3.38 -1.92
C ASP A 77 11.58 2.74 -2.29
N ASP A 78 12.60 3.60 -2.42
CA ASP A 78 13.99 3.22 -2.68
C ASP A 78 14.66 2.51 -1.49
N SER A 79 14.01 2.47 -0.32
CA SER A 79 14.45 1.73 0.84
C SER A 79 14.25 0.22 0.67
N LEU A 80 13.23 -0.20 -0.08
CA LEU A 80 12.89 -1.60 -0.34
C LEU A 80 13.84 -2.21 -1.38
N LYS A 81 14.46 -3.34 -1.04
CA LYS A 81 15.53 -3.93 -1.87
C LYS A 81 15.45 -5.44 -1.88
N LEU A 82 15.64 -6.01 -3.07
CA LEU A 82 15.98 -7.42 -3.21
C LEU A 82 17.35 -7.68 -2.56
N SER A 83 17.41 -8.75 -1.77
CA SER A 83 18.67 -9.32 -1.30
C SER A 83 19.55 -9.77 -2.48
N ASP A 84 20.83 -10.03 -2.24
CA ASP A 84 21.75 -10.49 -3.28
C ASP A 84 21.32 -11.82 -3.93
N VAL A 85 20.64 -12.69 -3.18
CA VAL A 85 20.15 -13.98 -3.68
C VAL A 85 18.93 -13.76 -4.56
N GLU A 86 17.96 -12.97 -4.09
CA GLU A 86 16.75 -12.66 -4.85
C GLU A 86 17.07 -11.90 -6.13
N ARG A 87 17.99 -10.93 -6.07
CA ARG A 87 18.43 -10.16 -7.23
C ARG A 87 19.03 -11.05 -8.32
N LYS A 88 19.78 -12.09 -7.95
CA LYS A 88 20.32 -13.06 -8.91
C LYS A 88 19.26 -13.99 -9.50
N ALA A 89 18.12 -14.13 -8.82
CA ALA A 89 16.98 -14.92 -9.29
C ALA A 89 16.06 -14.12 -10.22
N VAL A 90 16.20 -12.79 -10.30
CA VAL A 90 15.46 -11.96 -11.27
C VAL A 90 15.86 -12.38 -12.69
N PRO A 91 14.91 -12.73 -13.57
CA PRO A 91 15.22 -13.12 -14.94
C PRO A 91 15.93 -12.01 -15.71
N GLN A 92 16.76 -12.38 -16.69
CA GLN A 92 17.33 -11.42 -17.61
C GLN A 92 16.21 -10.70 -18.37
N GLY A 93 16.32 -9.37 -18.50
CA GLY A 93 15.32 -8.56 -19.18
C GLY A 93 14.17 -8.11 -18.27
N TRP A 94 14.30 -8.28 -16.95
CA TRP A 94 13.32 -7.84 -15.96
C TRP A 94 13.90 -6.75 -15.07
N ALA A 95 13.04 -5.88 -14.55
CA ALA A 95 13.34 -4.86 -13.57
C ALA A 95 12.69 -5.19 -12.21
N SER A 96 13.16 -4.54 -11.15
CA SER A 96 12.55 -4.61 -9.82
C SER A 96 12.32 -3.21 -9.26
N TYR A 97 11.17 -2.99 -8.62
CA TYR A 97 10.78 -1.72 -7.99
C TYR A 97 10.30 -1.95 -6.56
N GLY A 98 10.76 -1.11 -5.64
CA GLY A 98 10.14 -0.95 -4.33
C GLY A 98 8.94 -0.03 -4.44
N MET A 99 7.80 -0.44 -3.91
CA MET A 99 6.60 0.39 -3.89
C MET A 99 5.95 0.39 -2.51
N GLU A 100 5.36 1.53 -2.19
CA GLU A 100 4.50 1.73 -1.03
C GLU A 100 3.08 2.06 -1.51
N LEU A 101 2.09 1.36 -0.96
CA LEU A 101 0.67 1.71 -1.09
C LEU A 101 0.13 2.15 0.27
N SER A 102 -0.20 3.43 0.37
CA SER A 102 -0.69 4.04 1.60
C SER A 102 -2.17 4.35 1.48
N SER A 103 -3.00 3.71 2.32
CA SER A 103 -4.45 3.79 2.19
C SER A 103 -5.00 5.17 2.51
N ARG A 104 -6.25 5.40 2.08
CA ARG A 104 -7.05 6.46 2.71
C ARG A 104 -7.24 6.18 4.20
N THR A 105 -7.66 7.20 4.96
CA THR A 105 -8.11 6.98 6.34
C THR A 105 -9.50 6.34 6.33
N PHE A 106 -9.65 5.24 7.05
CA PHE A 106 -10.91 4.53 7.23
C PHE A 106 -11.54 4.85 8.59
N SER A 107 -12.86 5.01 8.65
CA SER A 107 -13.62 4.79 9.89
C SER A 107 -13.64 3.31 10.20
N LEU A 108 -13.15 2.89 11.38
CA LEU A 108 -13.15 1.47 11.75
C LEU A 108 -14.58 0.87 11.79
N LYS A 109 -15.57 1.71 12.06
CA LYS A 109 -16.96 1.29 12.23
C LYS A 109 -17.80 1.46 10.98
N ASP A 110 -17.60 2.55 10.26
CA ASP A 110 -18.54 2.99 9.23
C ASP A 110 -18.07 2.65 7.81
N ASP A 111 -16.77 2.37 7.61
CA ASP A 111 -16.22 1.96 6.33
C ASP A 111 -16.06 0.44 6.22
N ASP A 112 -16.23 -0.09 5.02
CA ASP A 112 -15.82 -1.46 4.67
C ASP A 112 -14.32 -1.51 4.32
N TRP A 113 -13.50 -1.23 5.34
CA TRP A 113 -12.04 -1.22 5.18
C TRP A 113 -11.49 -2.61 4.82
N GLN A 114 -12.13 -3.70 5.28
CA GLN A 114 -11.73 -5.07 4.94
C GLN A 114 -11.97 -5.37 3.46
N GLY A 115 -13.16 -5.04 2.96
CA GLY A 115 -13.49 -5.22 1.55
C GLY A 115 -12.57 -4.40 0.63
N GLU A 116 -12.27 -3.15 0.99
CA GLU A 116 -11.38 -2.30 0.21
C GLU A 116 -9.93 -2.83 0.21
N ILE A 117 -9.39 -3.23 1.38
CA ILE A 117 -8.04 -3.85 1.46
C ILE A 117 -7.98 -5.15 0.65
N ASN A 118 -8.99 -6.04 0.77
CA ASN A 118 -9.04 -7.27 -0.01
C ASN A 118 -9.03 -6.98 -1.52
N THR A 119 -9.81 -5.98 -1.96
CA THR A 119 -9.83 -5.54 -3.36
C THR A 119 -8.45 -5.07 -3.81
N VAL A 120 -7.73 -4.31 -2.99
CA VAL A 120 -6.36 -3.88 -3.28
C VAL A 120 -5.41 -5.07 -3.40
N LEU A 121 -5.47 -6.03 -2.47
CA LEU A 121 -4.65 -7.24 -2.52
C LEU A 121 -4.94 -8.10 -3.75
N GLU A 122 -6.21 -8.22 -4.15
CA GLU A 122 -6.63 -8.89 -5.38
C GLU A 122 -6.08 -8.17 -6.63
N CYS A 123 -6.08 -6.82 -6.64
CA CYS A 123 -5.47 -6.03 -7.71
C CYS A 123 -3.97 -6.32 -7.82
N LEU A 124 -3.25 -6.33 -6.70
CA LEU A 124 -1.82 -6.66 -6.65
C LEU A 124 -1.55 -8.09 -7.13
N GLN A 125 -2.38 -9.05 -6.72
CA GLN A 125 -2.28 -10.43 -7.21
C GLN A 125 -2.54 -10.53 -8.71
N SER A 126 -3.46 -9.73 -9.25
CA SER A 126 -3.81 -9.72 -10.68
C SER A 126 -2.64 -9.28 -11.58
N LEU A 127 -1.65 -8.58 -11.03
CA LEU A 127 -0.42 -8.21 -11.77
C LEU A 127 0.32 -9.46 -12.28
N GLN A 128 0.12 -10.63 -11.65
CA GLN A 128 0.66 -11.89 -12.15
C GLN A 128 0.17 -12.29 -13.54
N GLN A 129 -1.00 -11.78 -13.96
CA GLN A 129 -1.60 -12.04 -15.28
C GLN A 129 -0.88 -11.32 -16.42
N ILE A 130 -0.08 -10.30 -16.11
CA ILE A 130 0.73 -9.53 -17.06
C ILE A 130 2.22 -9.76 -16.79
N ASP A 131 2.59 -10.96 -16.31
CA ASP A 131 3.97 -11.36 -16.01
C ASP A 131 4.72 -10.50 -14.97
N CYS A 132 4.02 -9.66 -14.21
CA CYS A 132 4.59 -9.06 -13.01
C CYS A 132 4.56 -10.05 -11.82
N ARG A 133 5.44 -9.86 -10.83
CA ARG A 133 5.44 -10.63 -9.58
C ARG A 133 5.57 -9.67 -8.41
N VAL A 134 4.61 -9.74 -7.49
CA VAL A 134 4.65 -9.04 -6.20
C VAL A 134 5.38 -9.94 -5.21
N LEU A 135 6.38 -9.40 -4.55
CA LEU A 135 7.25 -10.10 -3.62
C LEU A 135 7.30 -9.37 -2.27
N THR A 136 7.44 -10.15 -1.21
CA THR A 136 7.72 -9.67 0.16
C THR A 136 9.02 -10.31 0.65
N ASN A 137 9.88 -9.51 1.27
CA ASN A 137 11.13 -9.97 1.89
C ASN A 137 11.41 -9.18 3.19
N GLU A 138 12.64 -9.28 3.72
CA GLU A 138 13.03 -8.59 4.96
C GLU A 138 12.99 -7.05 4.91
N SER A 139 12.99 -6.47 3.71
CA SER A 139 12.88 -5.02 3.51
C SER A 139 11.44 -4.55 3.40
N THR A 140 10.48 -5.45 3.18
CA THR A 140 9.06 -5.13 2.98
C THR A 140 8.29 -5.12 4.29
N GLY A 141 7.13 -4.46 4.30
CA GLY A 141 6.42 -4.12 5.53
C GLY A 141 4.90 -4.01 5.36
N LEU A 142 4.23 -4.14 6.50
CA LEU A 142 2.82 -3.79 6.67
C LEU A 142 2.75 -2.84 7.85
N HIS A 143 2.33 -1.60 7.61
CA HIS A 143 2.09 -0.63 8.68
C HIS A 143 0.60 -0.47 8.89
N VAL A 144 0.18 -0.44 10.16
CA VAL A 144 -1.20 -0.15 10.54
C VAL A 144 -1.20 1.05 11.48
N HIS A 145 -1.82 2.11 11.02
CA HIS A 145 -1.95 3.37 11.71
C HIS A 145 -3.31 3.37 12.41
N ALA A 146 -3.34 3.67 13.71
CA ALA A 146 -4.57 3.82 14.47
C ALA A 146 -4.69 5.24 15.01
N GLY A 147 -5.76 5.93 14.64
CA GLY A 147 -5.99 7.33 14.94
C GLY A 147 -7.31 7.57 15.68
N PHE A 148 -7.53 8.83 16.06
CA PHE A 148 -8.76 9.26 16.73
C PHE A 148 -9.34 10.49 16.04
N GLY A 149 -9.84 10.30 14.81
CA GLY A 149 -10.25 11.43 13.95
C GLY A 149 -9.13 12.47 13.84
N ASP A 150 -9.48 13.74 13.99
CA ASP A 150 -8.52 14.86 13.98
C ASP A 150 -7.86 15.14 15.35
N GLU A 151 -8.20 14.35 16.36
CA GLU A 151 -7.70 14.52 17.72
C GLU A 151 -6.45 13.68 17.98
N LYS A 152 -5.65 14.14 18.95
CA LYS A 152 -4.48 13.37 19.39
C LYS A 152 -4.92 12.11 20.13
N THR A 153 -4.38 10.97 19.75
CA THR A 153 -4.57 9.71 20.48
C THR A 153 -4.13 9.86 21.94
N PRO A 154 -5.03 9.72 22.93
CA PRO A 154 -4.63 9.79 24.33
C PRO A 154 -3.61 8.68 24.65
N LEU A 155 -2.57 9.00 25.42
CA LEU A 155 -1.51 8.03 25.77
C LEU A 155 -2.06 6.73 26.36
N ARG A 156 -3.15 6.80 27.12
CA ARG A 156 -3.82 5.62 27.68
C ARG A 156 -4.40 4.73 26.59
N THR A 157 -5.03 5.32 25.57
CA THR A 157 -5.59 4.60 24.42
C THR A 157 -4.47 3.93 23.64
N ALA A 158 -3.38 4.67 23.34
CA ALA A 158 -2.21 4.11 22.68
C ALA A 158 -1.63 2.92 23.46
N LYS A 159 -1.46 3.05 24.78
CA LYS A 159 -1.01 1.94 25.65
C LYS A 159 -1.92 0.71 25.60
N ASN A 160 -3.24 0.93 25.57
CA ASN A 160 -4.19 -0.17 25.48
C ASN A 160 -4.10 -0.89 24.13
N VAL A 161 -3.99 -0.14 23.02
CA VAL A 161 -3.79 -0.72 21.68
C VAL A 161 -2.49 -1.52 21.63
N CYS A 162 -1.38 -0.96 22.10
CA CYS A 162 -0.11 -1.69 22.16
C CYS A 162 -0.22 -2.95 23.02
N SER A 163 -0.94 -2.89 24.14
CA SER A 163 -1.14 -4.05 25.01
C SER A 163 -1.95 -5.15 24.33
N LEU A 164 -2.92 -4.80 23.49
CA LEU A 164 -3.65 -5.77 22.65
C LEU A 164 -2.71 -6.40 21.63
N VAL A 165 -1.93 -5.59 20.89
CA VAL A 165 -0.95 -6.12 19.92
C VAL A 165 0.04 -7.07 20.59
N THR A 166 0.56 -6.72 21.77
CA THR A 166 1.43 -7.60 22.56
C THR A 166 0.70 -8.87 23.01
N ALA A 167 -0.55 -8.78 23.44
CA ALA A 167 -1.32 -9.95 23.86
C ALA A 167 -1.61 -10.92 22.70
N PHE A 168 -1.73 -10.40 21.48
CA PHE A 168 -1.96 -11.17 20.26
C PHE A 168 -0.70 -11.42 19.42
N SER A 169 0.49 -11.11 19.94
CA SER A 169 1.75 -11.33 19.20
C SER A 169 1.92 -12.80 18.82
N HIS A 170 1.45 -13.72 19.66
CA HIS A 170 1.45 -15.15 19.36
C HIS A 170 0.63 -15.50 18.09
N CYS A 171 -0.49 -14.81 17.85
CA CYS A 171 -1.27 -15.02 16.63
C CYS A 171 -0.54 -14.49 15.39
N LEU A 172 0.27 -13.45 15.54
CA LEU A 172 1.14 -12.94 14.47
C LEU A 172 2.31 -13.90 14.22
N ASP A 173 2.92 -14.43 15.29
CA ASP A 173 3.98 -15.44 15.20
C ASP A 173 3.49 -16.71 14.50
N GLU A 174 2.24 -17.13 14.75
CA GLU A 174 1.60 -18.26 14.08
C GLU A 174 1.38 -18.03 12.58
N LEU A 175 1.05 -16.80 12.16
CA LEU A 175 0.91 -16.45 10.74
C LEU A 175 2.25 -16.50 9.99
N HIS A 176 3.35 -16.24 10.70
CA HIS A 176 4.70 -16.25 10.15
C HIS A 176 5.37 -17.63 10.26
N HIS A 177 4.74 -18.57 10.97
CA HIS A 177 5.17 -19.96 11.01
C HIS A 177 4.74 -20.68 9.73
N ILE A 178 5.55 -20.53 8.69
CA ILE A 178 5.43 -21.31 7.45
C ILE A 178 5.48 -22.80 7.82
N SER A 179 4.43 -23.53 7.47
CA SER A 179 4.35 -24.99 7.52
C SER A 179 4.97 -25.61 6.27
#